data_AF-A0A926Z7P5-F1
#
_entry.id   AF-A0A926Z7P5-F1
#
_cell.length_a   1.000
_cell.length_b   1.000
_cell.length_c   1.000
_cell.angle_alpha   90.00
_cell.angle_beta   90.00
_cell.angle_gamma   90.00
#
_symmetry.space_group_name_H-M   'P 1'
#
loop_
_entity.id
_entity.type
_entity.pdbx_description
1 polymer ?
#
loop_
_entity_poly.entity_id
_entity_poly.type
_entity_poly.pdbx_seq_one_letter_code
_entity_poly.pdbx_strand_id
1 'polypeptide(L)'
;MVVKIGKIAIGLRLFISLIAIAITYGYIGIELYQVIRLNDYAIAAYMILLAILGIVAIPQSLGGLLAAIAAIVTVYFKSNLNYSLITACVCLGLYFANFNDLRYEAQTDKKLSIWEIIATMITIAITIQGTILISSKPITWLISAAIGAIAAAITLVGKQLLDTDLPSPTIWKIFAIVTGGSMAIGFVIRWIFPVTRVITY
;
A
#
# COMPACT_ATOMS: atom_id res chain seq x y z
N MET A 1 16.70 -15.58 -1.75
CA MET A 1 17.80 -14.59 -1.69
C MET A 1 17.46 -13.53 -0.64
N VAL A 2 18.47 -13.12 0.14
CA VAL A 2 18.32 -12.18 1.25
C VAL A 2 19.11 -10.92 0.92
N VAL A 3 18.47 -9.76 1.05
CA VAL A 3 19.13 -8.45 0.95
C VAL A 3 19.51 -8.03 2.36
N LYS A 4 20.81 -7.84 2.61
CA LYS A 4 21.30 -7.32 3.89
C LYS A 4 21.29 -5.79 3.85
N ILE A 5 20.51 -5.18 4.73
CA ILE A 5 20.56 -3.72 4.99
C ILE A 5 21.10 -3.55 6.40
N GLY A 6 22.39 -3.24 6.52
CA GLY A 6 23.08 -3.18 7.82
C GLY A 6 23.10 -4.54 8.53
N LYS A 7 22.60 -4.58 9.78
CA LYS A 7 22.47 -5.83 10.59
C LYS A 7 21.19 -6.63 10.31
N ILE A 8 20.30 -6.14 9.44
CA ILE A 8 18.98 -6.75 9.19
C ILE A 8 19.00 -7.49 7.86
N ALA A 9 18.66 -8.77 7.91
CA ALA A 9 18.47 -9.63 6.74
C ALA A 9 17.00 -9.57 6.31
N ILE A 10 16.70 -8.86 5.22
CA ILE A 10 15.35 -8.77 4.68
C ILE A 10 15.29 -9.71 3.47
N GLY A 11 14.35 -10.66 3.47
CA GLY A 11 14.11 -11.48 2.28
C GLY A 11 13.79 -10.60 1.07
N LEU A 12 14.33 -10.91 -0.11
CA LEU A 12 14.13 -10.12 -1.33
C LEU A 12 12.63 -9.83 -1.61
N ARG A 13 11.75 -10.76 -1.23
CA ARG A 13 10.28 -10.62 -1.35
C ARG A 13 9.70 -9.54 -0.46
N LEU A 14 10.09 -9.53 0.82
CA LEU A 14 9.66 -8.52 1.77
C LEU A 14 10.17 -7.14 1.33
N PHE A 15 11.38 -7.08 0.75
CA PHE A 15 11.92 -5.84 0.19
C PHE A 15 11.08 -5.32 -0.99
N ILE A 16 10.67 -6.19 -1.93
CA ILE A 16 9.79 -5.81 -3.04
C ILE A 16 8.44 -5.30 -2.53
N SER A 17 7.84 -5.99 -1.55
CA SER A 17 6.58 -5.56 -0.95
C SER A 17 6.71 -4.20 -0.24
N LEU A 18 7.81 -3.99 0.49
CA LEU A 18 8.12 -2.71 1.14
C LEU A 18 8.31 -1.57 0.13
N ILE A 19 8.96 -1.82 -1.01
CA ILE A 19 9.09 -0.81 -2.07
C ILE A 19 7.73 -0.43 -2.63
N ALA A 20 6.87 -1.42 -2.94
CA ALA A 20 5.54 -1.14 -3.49
C ALA A 20 4.70 -0.29 -2.51
N ILE A 21 4.75 -0.62 -1.21
CA ILE A 21 4.09 0.17 -0.16
C ILE A 21 4.71 1.56 -0.03
N ALA A 22 6.04 1.67 -0.12
CA ALA A 22 6.74 2.94 -0.10
C ALA A 22 6.27 3.86 -1.24
N ILE A 23 6.09 3.33 -2.46
CA ILE A 23 5.56 4.08 -3.60
C ILE A 23 4.17 4.64 -3.28
N THR A 24 3.25 3.81 -2.75
CA THR A 24 1.91 4.25 -2.35
C THR A 24 1.95 5.41 -1.36
N TYR A 25 2.75 5.28 -0.31
CA TYR A 25 2.92 6.34 0.69
C TYR A 25 3.61 7.59 0.12
N GLY A 26 4.49 7.44 -0.88
CA GLY A 26 5.05 8.57 -1.63
C GLY A 26 3.97 9.37 -2.38
N TYR A 27 3.02 8.70 -3.01
CA TYR A 27 1.86 9.36 -3.64
C TYR A 27 0.97 10.07 -2.61
N ILE A 28 0.77 9.46 -1.43
CA ILE A 28 0.08 10.11 -0.30
C ILE A 28 0.79 11.40 0.09
N GLY A 29 2.13 11.39 0.18
CA GLY A 29 2.93 12.58 0.48
C GLY A 29 2.82 13.69 -0.56
N ILE A 30 2.84 13.33 -1.85
CA ILE A 30 2.67 14.27 -2.96
C ILE A 30 1.31 14.98 -2.89
N GLU A 31 0.25 14.23 -2.60
CA GLU A 31 -1.11 14.78 -2.52
C GLU A 31 -1.35 15.53 -1.21
N LEU A 32 -0.73 15.11 -0.10
CA LEU A 32 -0.74 15.84 1.16
C LEU A 32 -0.22 17.28 0.98
N TYR A 33 0.89 17.46 0.25
CA TYR A 33 1.39 18.80 -0.07
C TYR A 33 0.37 19.62 -0.88
N GLN A 34 -0.28 19.01 -1.88
CA GLN A 34 -1.27 19.72 -2.70
C GLN A 34 -2.47 20.19 -1.88
N VAL A 35 -2.98 19.33 -1.01
CA VAL A 35 -4.12 19.61 -0.13
C VAL A 35 -3.76 20.72 0.87
N ILE A 36 -2.56 20.68 1.47
CA ILE A 36 -2.08 21.76 2.36
C ILE A 36 -1.93 23.08 1.60
N ARG A 37 -1.35 23.05 0.39
CA ARG A 37 -1.22 24.24 -0.47
C ARG A 37 -2.58 24.85 -0.81
N LEU A 38 -3.62 24.03 -0.94
CA LEU A 38 -5.01 24.45 -1.19
C LEU A 38 -5.77 24.84 0.10
N ASN A 39 -5.10 24.89 1.25
CA ASN A 39 -5.68 25.21 2.56
C ASN A 39 -6.78 24.25 3.05
N ASP A 40 -6.86 23.03 2.52
CA ASP A 40 -7.82 22.03 2.98
C ASP A 40 -7.21 21.18 4.11
N TYR A 41 -7.11 21.79 5.28
CA TYR A 41 -6.49 21.17 6.47
C TYR A 41 -7.28 19.96 6.98
N ALA A 42 -8.58 19.88 6.71
CA ALA A 42 -9.42 18.77 7.11
C ALA A 42 -9.05 17.49 6.35
N ILE A 43 -8.91 17.58 5.02
CA ILE A 43 -8.45 16.44 4.22
C ILE A 43 -7.01 16.08 4.57
N ALA A 44 -6.13 17.07 4.80
CA ALA A 44 -4.76 16.81 5.20
C ALA A 44 -4.66 16.03 6.52
N ALA A 45 -5.43 16.43 7.53
CA ALA A 45 -5.49 15.73 8.82
C ALA A 45 -6.02 14.30 8.66
N TYR A 46 -7.07 14.11 7.84
CA TYR A 46 -7.60 12.78 7.53
C TYR A 46 -6.55 11.88 6.84
N MET A 47 -5.81 12.40 5.87
CA MET A 47 -4.74 11.67 5.17
C MET A 47 -3.62 11.24 6.13
N ILE A 48 -3.18 12.14 7.02
CA ILE A 48 -2.16 11.83 8.02
C ILE A 48 -2.66 10.77 9.00
N LEU A 49 -3.90 10.90 9.50
CA LEU A 49 -4.49 9.93 10.42
C LEU A 49 -4.56 8.54 9.76
N LEU A 50 -5.06 8.46 8.52
CA LEU A 50 -5.17 7.20 7.80
C LEU A 50 -3.78 6.59 7.51
N ALA A 51 -2.79 7.43 7.17
CA ALA A 51 -1.42 7.00 6.97
C ALA A 51 -0.82 6.37 8.25
N ILE A 52 -1.00 7.01 9.41
CA ILE A 52 -0.54 6.50 10.72
C ILE A 52 -1.24 5.19 11.05
N LEU A 53 -2.57 5.12 10.89
CA LEU A 53 -3.34 3.91 11.12
C LEU A 53 -2.89 2.77 10.21
N GLY A 54 -2.57 3.07 8.94
CA GLY A 54 -2.05 2.10 7.98
C GLY A 54 -0.72 1.47 8.39
N ILE A 55 0.17 2.21 9.05
CA ILE A 55 1.47 1.70 9.53
C ILE A 55 1.28 0.53 10.51
N VAL A 56 0.26 0.64 11.36
CA VAL A 56 -0.05 -0.38 12.37
C VAL A 56 -0.92 -1.48 11.77
N ALA A 57 -1.87 -1.12 10.92
CA ALA A 57 -2.87 -2.04 10.37
C ALA A 57 -2.32 -2.99 9.31
N ILE A 58 -1.48 -2.52 8.39
CA ILE A 58 -0.99 -3.32 7.25
C ILE A 58 -0.20 -4.56 7.73
N PRO A 59 0.73 -4.48 8.70
CA PRO A 59 1.43 -5.66 9.23
C PRO A 59 0.51 -6.66 9.92
N GLN A 60 -0.62 -6.21 10.48
CA GLN A 60 -1.54 -7.04 11.26
C GLN A 60 -2.71 -7.60 10.45
N SER A 61 -3.01 -7.02 9.29
CA SER A 61 -4.19 -7.38 8.52
C SER A 61 -4.00 -8.70 7.79
N LEU A 62 -4.86 -9.67 8.14
CA LEU A 62 -5.10 -10.87 7.32
C LEU A 62 -6.02 -10.57 6.10
N GLY A 63 -6.65 -9.40 6.09
CA GLY A 63 -7.60 -8.94 5.08
C GLY A 63 -6.98 -8.36 3.81
N GLY A 64 -5.70 -8.66 3.57
CA GLY A 64 -4.99 -8.24 2.36
C GLY A 64 -5.74 -8.56 1.06
N LEU A 65 -6.39 -9.72 0.97
CA LEU A 65 -7.21 -10.09 -0.19
C LEU A 65 -8.38 -9.13 -0.42
N LEU A 66 -9.08 -8.71 0.64
CA LEU A 66 -10.17 -7.75 0.55
C LEU A 66 -9.65 -6.38 0.09
N ALA A 67 -8.46 -5.98 0.55
CA ALA A 67 -7.82 -4.76 0.09
C ALA A 67 -7.47 -4.82 -1.41
N ALA A 68 -6.99 -5.96 -1.91
CA ALA A 68 -6.74 -6.14 -3.34
C ALA A 68 -8.03 -6.11 -4.18
N ILE A 69 -9.10 -6.73 -3.71
CA ILE A 69 -10.42 -6.65 -4.36
C ILE A 69 -10.88 -5.18 -4.42
N ALA A 70 -10.73 -4.44 -3.32
CA ALA A 70 -11.08 -3.03 -3.27
C ALA A 70 -10.26 -2.19 -4.27
N ALA A 71 -8.97 -2.49 -4.45
CA ALA A 71 -8.13 -1.84 -5.46
C ALA A 71 -8.66 -2.08 -6.89
N ILE A 72 -8.96 -3.33 -7.24
CA ILE A 72 -9.45 -3.74 -8.56
C ILE A 72 -10.80 -3.06 -8.87
N VAL A 73 -11.72 -3.07 -7.90
CA VAL A 73 -13.02 -2.40 -8.00
C VAL A 73 -12.85 -0.89 -8.19
N THR A 74 -11.91 -0.28 -7.46
CA THR A 74 -11.62 1.15 -7.59
C THR A 74 -11.07 1.50 -8.98
N VAL A 75 -10.18 0.66 -9.55
CA VAL A 75 -9.68 0.84 -10.93
C VAL A 75 -10.81 0.71 -11.96
N TYR A 76 -11.72 -0.26 -11.77
CA TYR A 76 -12.89 -0.42 -12.63
C TYR A 76 -13.74 0.85 -12.67
N PHE A 77 -14.08 1.41 -11.51
CA PHE A 77 -14.88 2.65 -11.43
C PHE A 77 -14.15 3.89 -11.94
N LYS A 78 -12.81 3.94 -11.85
CA LYS A 78 -12.02 5.08 -12.32
C LYS A 78 -11.66 5.01 -13.80
N SER A 79 -11.80 3.85 -14.43
CA SER A 79 -11.41 3.66 -15.82
C SER A 79 -12.35 2.71 -16.56
N ASN A 80 -11.94 1.47 -16.82
CA ASN A 80 -12.73 0.50 -17.56
C ASN A 80 -12.36 -0.94 -17.15
N LEU A 81 -13.10 -1.89 -17.73
CA LEU A 81 -12.91 -3.31 -17.49
C LEU A 81 -11.51 -3.80 -17.87
N ASN A 82 -10.95 -3.35 -19.01
CA ASN A 82 -9.65 -3.82 -19.48
C ASN A 82 -8.53 -3.50 -18.48
N TYR A 83 -8.50 -2.28 -17.96
CA TYR A 83 -7.52 -1.85 -16.96
C TYR A 83 -7.72 -2.52 -15.61
N SER A 84 -8.96 -2.77 -15.21
CA SER A 84 -9.27 -3.55 -14.01
C SER A 84 -8.79 -5.01 -14.15
N LEU A 85 -8.98 -5.62 -15.31
CA LEU A 85 -8.48 -6.96 -15.61
C LEU A 85 -6.95 -7.02 -15.58
N ILE A 86 -6.25 -6.02 -16.12
CA ILE A 86 -4.79 -5.94 -16.02
C ILE A 86 -4.35 -5.90 -14.55
N THR A 87 -4.98 -5.03 -13.74
CA THR A 87 -4.73 -4.95 -12.29
C THR A 87 -4.95 -6.31 -11.61
N ALA A 88 -6.06 -6.99 -11.92
CA ALA A 88 -6.39 -8.30 -11.36
C ALA A 88 -5.39 -9.38 -11.78
N CYS A 89 -5.04 -9.46 -13.07
CA CYS A 89 -4.08 -10.43 -13.60
C CYS A 89 -2.69 -10.24 -12.98
N VAL A 90 -2.21 -9.00 -12.88
CA VAL A 90 -0.91 -8.71 -12.24
C VAL A 90 -0.95 -9.03 -10.75
N CYS A 91 -2.04 -8.65 -10.07
CA CYS A 91 -2.21 -8.94 -8.65
C CYS A 91 -2.21 -10.46 -8.39
N LEU A 92 -3.01 -11.23 -9.15
CA LEU A 92 -3.08 -12.69 -9.03
C LEU A 92 -1.75 -13.35 -9.39
N GLY A 93 -1.11 -12.93 -10.49
CA GLY A 93 0.18 -13.48 -10.90
C GLY A 93 1.25 -13.30 -9.83
N LEU A 94 1.35 -12.11 -9.24
CA LEU A 94 2.29 -11.83 -8.15
C LEU A 94 1.89 -12.50 -6.84
N TYR A 95 0.59 -12.60 -6.56
CA TYR A 95 0.07 -13.33 -5.42
C TYR A 95 0.50 -14.80 -5.50
N PHE A 96 0.20 -15.51 -6.59
CA PHE A 96 0.57 -16.92 -6.77
C PHE A 96 2.08 -17.14 -6.80
N ALA A 97 2.84 -16.28 -7.49
CA ALA A 97 4.29 -16.40 -7.57
C ALA A 97 4.98 -16.24 -6.20
N ASN A 98 4.41 -15.44 -5.29
CA ASN A 98 4.98 -15.23 -3.96
C ASN A 98 4.39 -16.13 -2.88
N PHE A 99 3.15 -16.60 -3.02
CA PHE A 99 2.51 -17.51 -2.06
C PHE A 99 2.97 -18.95 -2.18
N ASN A 100 3.37 -19.44 -3.35
CA ASN A 100 3.80 -20.84 -3.52
C ASN A 100 4.99 -21.23 -2.61
N ASP A 101 5.76 -20.26 -2.13
CA ASP A 101 6.88 -20.49 -1.22
C ASP A 101 6.61 -20.06 0.23
N LEU A 102 5.48 -19.40 0.50
CA LEU A 102 5.01 -19.17 1.87
C LEU A 102 4.23 -20.43 2.23
N ARG A 103 4.66 -21.20 3.23
CA ARG A 103 3.93 -22.40 3.70
C ARG A 103 2.62 -21.96 4.36
N TYR A 104 1.66 -21.60 3.53
CA TYR A 104 0.39 -21.06 3.98
C TYR A 104 -0.47 -22.22 4.49
N GLU A 105 -0.33 -22.51 5.77
CA GLU A 105 -1.28 -23.35 6.49
C GLU A 105 -2.52 -22.51 6.76
N ALA A 106 -3.60 -22.79 6.03
CA ALA A 106 -4.87 -22.14 6.27
C ALA A 106 -5.38 -22.54 7.66
N GLN A 107 -5.23 -21.65 8.64
CA GLN A 107 -5.86 -21.81 9.95
C GLN A 107 -7.34 -21.42 9.84
N THR A 108 -8.14 -22.30 9.23
CA THR A 108 -9.58 -22.09 8.98
C THR A 108 -10.40 -21.93 10.27
N ASP A 109 -9.87 -22.38 11.41
CA ASP A 109 -10.60 -22.42 12.68
C ASP A 109 -10.34 -21.22 13.59
N LYS A 110 -9.45 -20.29 13.19
CA LYS A 110 -9.15 -19.10 13.98
C LYS A 110 -10.27 -18.06 13.82
N LYS A 111 -11.01 -17.79 14.90
CA LYS A 111 -11.92 -16.63 14.95
C LYS A 111 -11.13 -15.34 14.79
N LEU A 112 -11.53 -14.51 13.81
CA LEU A 112 -10.98 -13.18 13.61
C LEU A 112 -11.19 -12.32 14.86
N SER A 113 -10.10 -11.76 15.38
CA SER A 113 -10.15 -10.79 16.47
C SER A 113 -10.77 -9.48 15.99
N ILE A 114 -11.47 -8.77 16.88
CA ILE A 114 -12.01 -7.43 16.60
C ILE A 114 -10.89 -6.50 16.08
N TRP A 115 -9.69 -6.63 16.63
CA TRP A 115 -8.52 -5.85 16.19
C TRP A 115 -8.08 -6.20 14.76
N GLU A 116 -8.17 -7.46 14.34
CA GLU A 116 -7.87 -7.89 12.96
C GLU A 116 -8.91 -7.37 11.97
N ILE A 117 -10.18 -7.26 12.39
CA ILE A 117 -11.25 -6.66 11.58
C ILE A 117 -11.00 -5.16 11.39
N ILE A 118 -10.69 -4.44 12.47
CA ILE A 118 -10.37 -3.00 12.40
C ILE A 118 -9.15 -2.77 11.51
N ALA A 119 -8.08 -3.55 11.69
CA ALA A 119 -6.89 -3.47 10.85
C ALA A 119 -7.21 -3.74 9.36
N THR A 120 -8.11 -4.68 9.09
CA THR A 120 -8.57 -4.98 7.73
C THR A 120 -9.34 -3.81 7.11
N MET A 121 -10.26 -3.20 7.85
CA MET A 121 -11.01 -2.04 7.37
C MET A 121 -10.09 -0.85 7.05
N ILE A 122 -9.10 -0.60 7.90
CA ILE A 122 -8.08 0.44 7.66
C ILE A 122 -7.24 0.11 6.43
N THR A 123 -6.84 -1.16 6.27
CA THR A 123 -6.03 -1.61 5.12
C THR A 123 -6.81 -1.50 3.80
N ILE A 124 -8.12 -1.76 3.81
CA ILE A 124 -8.99 -1.52 2.66
C ILE A 124 -9.05 -0.02 2.36
N ALA A 125 -9.31 0.82 3.36
CA ALA A 125 -9.43 2.27 3.20
C ALA A 125 -8.14 2.89 2.62
N ILE A 126 -6.97 2.52 3.14
CA ILE A 126 -5.69 3.04 2.63
C ILE A 126 -5.39 2.53 1.22
N THR A 127 -5.80 1.31 0.88
CA THR A 127 -5.62 0.76 -0.47
C THR A 127 -6.51 1.46 -1.48
N ILE A 128 -7.76 1.76 -1.13
CA ILE A 128 -8.68 2.56 -1.95
C ILE A 128 -8.08 3.96 -2.14
N GLN A 129 -7.67 4.63 -1.05
CA GLN A 129 -7.05 5.95 -1.13
C GLN A 129 -5.82 5.93 -2.04
N GLY A 130 -4.87 5.02 -1.80
CA GLY A 130 -3.67 4.88 -2.63
C GLY A 130 -3.99 4.66 -4.10
N THR A 131 -4.97 3.79 -4.39
CA THR A 131 -5.43 3.53 -5.77
C THR A 131 -6.00 4.79 -6.42
N ILE A 132 -6.82 5.56 -5.70
CA ILE A 132 -7.38 6.82 -6.19
C ILE A 132 -6.27 7.84 -6.48
N LEU A 133 -5.30 7.99 -5.58
CA LEU A 133 -4.21 8.96 -5.74
C LEU A 133 -3.28 8.61 -6.90
N ILE A 134 -2.93 7.34 -7.05
CA ILE A 134 -2.13 6.84 -8.18
C ILE A 134 -2.90 7.01 -9.50
N SER A 135 -4.23 6.85 -9.45
CA SER A 135 -5.14 7.04 -10.59
C SER A 135 -5.61 8.49 -10.77
N SER A 136 -4.92 9.47 -10.20
CA SER A 136 -5.22 10.89 -10.38
C SER A 136 -4.95 11.40 -11.80
N LYS A 137 -4.22 10.62 -12.60
CA LYS A 137 -3.97 10.81 -14.04
C LYS A 137 -4.69 9.73 -14.85
N PRO A 138 -4.91 9.92 -16.16
CA PRO A 138 -5.50 8.89 -17.01
C PRO A 138 -4.77 7.56 -16.83
N ILE A 139 -5.53 6.53 -16.48
CA ILE A 139 -5.01 5.19 -16.22
C ILE A 139 -4.48 4.61 -17.52
N THR A 140 -3.19 4.25 -17.50
CA THR A 140 -2.51 3.50 -18.56
C THR A 140 -2.33 2.06 -18.10
N TRP A 141 -2.00 1.18 -19.05
CA TRP A 141 -1.74 -0.24 -18.73
C TRP A 141 -0.63 -0.40 -17.68
N LEU A 142 0.37 0.49 -17.70
CA LEU A 142 1.47 0.51 -16.75
C LEU A 142 1.01 0.93 -15.34
N ILE A 143 0.12 1.92 -15.26
CA ILE A 143 -0.47 2.35 -13.98
C ILE A 143 -1.35 1.24 -13.39
N SER A 144 -2.15 0.56 -14.22
CA SER A 144 -2.93 -0.61 -13.79
C SER A 144 -2.04 -1.74 -13.27
N ALA A 145 -0.96 -2.05 -13.99
CA ALA A 145 0.00 -3.05 -13.54
C ALA A 145 0.67 -2.65 -12.21
N ALA A 146 1.03 -1.38 -12.05
CA ALA A 146 1.60 -0.87 -10.80
C ALA A 146 0.62 -0.97 -9.62
N ILE A 147 -0.65 -0.61 -9.83
CA ILE A 147 -1.70 -0.77 -8.81
C ILE A 147 -1.88 -2.24 -8.46
N GLY A 148 -1.86 -3.14 -9.46
CA GLY A 148 -1.93 -4.59 -9.23
C GLY A 148 -0.76 -5.12 -8.40
N ALA A 149 0.45 -4.62 -8.64
CA ALA A 149 1.64 -4.97 -7.87
C ALA A 149 1.58 -4.45 -6.42
N ILE A 150 1.08 -3.23 -6.23
CA ILE A 150 0.85 -2.65 -4.90
C ILE A 150 -0.21 -3.43 -4.13
N ALA A 151 -1.33 -3.78 -4.79
CA ALA A 151 -2.38 -4.59 -4.20
C ALA A 151 -1.83 -5.96 -3.75
N ALA A 152 -1.06 -6.64 -4.61
CA ALA A 152 -0.38 -7.87 -4.25
C ALA A 152 0.57 -7.68 -3.07
N ALA A 153 1.40 -6.63 -3.06
CA ALA A 153 2.31 -6.35 -1.96
C ALA A 153 1.58 -6.17 -0.61
N ILE A 154 0.49 -5.40 -0.60
CA ILE A 154 -0.35 -5.22 0.60
C ILE A 154 -0.94 -6.55 1.05
N THR A 155 -1.30 -7.45 0.13
CA THR A 155 -1.82 -8.78 0.48
C THR A 155 -0.78 -9.70 1.13
N LEU A 156 0.47 -9.56 0.72
CA LEU A 156 1.56 -10.47 1.05
C LEU A 156 2.34 -10.02 2.28
N VAL A 157 2.47 -8.71 2.49
CA VAL A 157 3.42 -8.15 3.46
C VAL A 157 3.15 -8.60 4.89
N GLY A 158 1.88 -8.71 5.31
CA GLY A 158 1.53 -9.18 6.66
C GLY A 158 2.06 -10.59 6.93
N LYS A 159 1.88 -11.52 6.00
CA LYS A 159 2.38 -12.89 6.14
C LYS A 159 3.91 -12.97 5.99
N GLN A 160 4.48 -12.21 5.04
CA GLN A 160 5.94 -12.12 4.89
C GLN A 160 6.63 -11.59 6.15
N LEU A 161 5.93 -10.75 6.92
CA LEU A 161 6.41 -10.22 8.19
C LEU A 161 6.28 -11.24 9.34
N LEU A 162 5.24 -12.07 9.35
CA LEU A 162 5.11 -13.18 10.31
C LEU A 162 6.19 -14.25 10.08
N ASP A 163 6.59 -14.47 8.84
CA ASP A 163 7.65 -15.43 8.47
C ASP A 163 9.06 -14.89 8.76
N THR A 164 9.21 -13.59 9.04
CA THR A 164 10.46 -13.06 9.59
C THR A 164 10.51 -13.30 11.08
N ASP A 165 11.58 -13.92 11.59
CA ASP A 165 11.89 -14.08 13.03
C ASP A 165 12.17 -12.74 13.77
N LEU A 166 11.65 -11.62 13.26
CA LEU A 166 11.84 -10.30 13.80
C LEU A 166 10.79 -10.01 14.88
N PRO A 167 11.18 -9.40 16.02
CA PRO A 167 10.22 -8.92 17.00
C PRO A 167 9.25 -7.87 16.40
N SER A 168 7.97 -7.93 16.78
CA SER A 168 6.93 -6.99 16.31
C SER A 168 7.31 -5.50 16.43
N PRO A 169 7.98 -5.03 17.51
CA PRO A 169 8.44 -3.64 17.59
C PRO A 169 9.42 -3.25 16.48
N THR A 170 10.26 -4.19 16.04
CA THR A 170 11.22 -3.98 14.96
C THR A 170 10.51 -3.87 13.62
N ILE A 171 9.50 -4.72 13.39
CA ILE A 171 8.65 -4.69 12.20
C ILE A 171 7.96 -3.33 12.08
N TRP A 172 7.36 -2.83 13.17
CA TRP A 172 6.70 -1.53 13.17
C TRP A 172 7.67 -0.38 12.92
N LYS A 173 8.89 -0.43 13.48
CA LYS A 173 9.94 0.56 13.19
C LYS A 173 10.32 0.57 11.72
N ILE A 174 10.53 -0.60 11.11
CA ILE A 174 10.85 -0.70 9.67
C ILE A 174 9.71 -0.11 8.86
N PHE A 175 8.47 -0.52 9.15
CA PHE A 175 7.30 -0.01 8.44
C PHE A 175 7.18 1.51 8.56
N ALA A 176 7.28 2.06 9.78
CA ALA A 176 7.20 3.49 10.03
C ALA A 176 8.29 4.29 9.32
N ILE A 177 9.53 3.77 9.27
CA ILE A 177 10.63 4.42 8.54
C ILE A 177 10.37 4.39 7.04
N VAL A 178 9.93 3.25 6.49
CA VAL A 178 9.70 3.09 5.05
C VAL A 178 8.53 3.95 4.59
N THR A 179 7.39 3.89 5.27
CA THR A 179 6.18 4.63 4.90
C THR A 179 6.29 6.11 5.25
N GLY A 180 6.80 6.45 6.44
CA GLY A 180 6.99 7.83 6.86
C GLY A 180 8.07 8.53 6.02
N GLY A 181 9.18 7.84 5.76
CA GLY A 181 10.25 8.32 4.89
C GLY A 181 9.76 8.52 3.46
N SER A 182 9.04 7.57 2.88
CA SER A 182 8.54 7.73 1.51
C SER A 182 7.47 8.82 1.39
N MET A 183 6.59 8.97 2.38
CA MET A 183 5.62 10.06 2.44
C MET A 183 6.32 11.42 2.54
N ALA A 184 7.34 11.55 3.41
CA ALA A 184 8.14 12.77 3.50
C ALA A 184 8.87 13.09 2.19
N ILE A 185 9.46 12.08 1.53
CA ILE A 185 10.10 12.25 0.22
C ILE A 185 9.08 12.74 -0.82
N GLY A 186 7.90 12.11 -0.90
CA GLY A 186 6.84 12.54 -1.82
C GLY A 186 6.39 13.98 -1.58
N PHE A 187 6.26 14.36 -0.31
CA PHE A 187 5.94 15.73 0.10
C PHE A 187 7.01 16.73 -0.36
N VAL A 188 8.28 16.43 -0.09
CA VAL A 188 9.42 17.29 -0.45
C VAL A 188 9.60 17.39 -1.96
N ILE A 189 9.45 16.29 -2.71
CA ILE A 189 9.49 16.31 -4.18
C ILE A 189 8.45 17.29 -4.72
N ARG A 190 7.23 17.25 -4.18
CA ARG A 190 6.16 18.13 -4.64
C ARG A 190 6.36 19.59 -4.21
N TRP A 191 6.99 19.81 -3.07
CA TRP A 191 7.38 21.14 -2.61
C TRP A 191 8.45 21.78 -3.51
N ILE A 192 9.47 21.01 -3.92
CA ILE A 192 10.55 21.47 -4.81
C ILE A 192 10.04 21.63 -6.25
N PHE A 193 9.20 20.71 -6.73
CA PHE A 193 8.65 20.71 -8.09
C PHE A 193 7.12 20.89 -8.06
N PRO A 194 6.63 22.11 -7.75
CA PRO A 194 5.21 22.37 -7.69
C PRO A 194 4.62 22.37 -9.11
N VAL A 195 3.88 21.32 -9.48
CA VAL A 195 3.06 21.38 -10.70
C VAL A 195 1.81 22.21 -10.39
N THR A 196 1.66 23.32 -11.08
CA THR A 196 0.42 24.09 -11.16
C THR A 196 -0.63 23.22 -11.87
N ARG A 197 -1.57 22.63 -11.11
CA ARG A 197 -2.82 22.16 -11.71
C ARG A 197 -3.62 23.41 -12.08
N VAL A 198 -3.78 23.68 -13.37
CA VAL A 198 -4.79 24.63 -13.85
C VAL A 198 -6.13 23.96 -13.59
N ILE A 199 -6.89 24.49 -12.63
CA ILE A 199 -8.26 24.07 -12.36
C ILE A 199 -9.11 24.66 -13.48
N THR A 200 -9.44 23.87 -14.50
CA THR A 200 -10.57 24.19 -15.37
C THR A 200 -11.85 23.83 -14.63
N TYR A 201 -12.61 24.87 -14.26
CA TYR A 201 -13.96 24.79 -13.72
C TYR A 201 -14.93 24.21 -14.75
#